data_AF-A0A7V2GC57-F1
#
_entry.id   AF-A0A7V2GC57-F1
#
_cell.length_a   1.000
_cell.length_b   1.000
_cell.length_c   1.000
_cell.angle_alpha   90.00
_cell.angle_beta   90.00
_cell.angle_gamma   90.00
#
_symmetry.space_group_name_H-M   'P 1'
#
loop_
_entity.id
_entity.type
_entity.pdbx_description
1 polymer ?
#
loop_
_entity_poly.entity_id
_entity_poly.type
_entity_poly.pdbx_seq_one_letter_code
_entity_poly.pdbx_strand_id
1 'polypeptide(L)'
;MKQFDQQTYYEILDLTPAAKPPDIRDAYRTALEMYQDESLASYSFFDEDERKTILSKLEEAFLALIDTDSKADYDQDLIRRGLINKDALDPTAQHEPILIDVLKRFRRENRVPVIRSKNLKSREMADEHLNNLLNHDVITGADLRKIRINVNISLDQISDETKIRTTYLEAIENDEFDKLPSRFHLKSFLRAYLKSFASDVEPYVERYLKRVE
;
A
#
# COMPACT_ATOMS: atom_id res chain seq x y z
N MET A 1 5.50 13.59 -14.69
CA MET A 1 4.23 12.83 -14.89
C MET A 1 3.41 13.55 -15.95
N LYS A 2 2.65 12.82 -16.77
CA LYS A 2 1.65 13.43 -17.66
C LYS A 2 0.62 14.16 -16.79
N GLN A 3 0.09 15.29 -17.28
CA GLN A 3 -1.03 15.94 -16.61
C GLN A 3 -2.28 15.03 -16.71
N PHE A 4 -3.15 15.09 -15.71
CA PHE A 4 -4.32 14.20 -15.59
C PHE A 4 -5.26 14.28 -16.80
N ASP A 5 -5.36 15.45 -17.41
CA ASP A 5 -6.09 15.74 -18.65
C ASP A 5 -5.46 15.11 -19.92
N GLN A 6 -4.20 14.66 -19.85
CA GLN A 6 -3.49 14.02 -20.95
C GLN A 6 -3.48 12.48 -20.84
N GLN A 7 -4.17 11.94 -19.84
CA GLN A 7 -4.29 10.50 -19.63
C GLN A 7 -5.34 9.89 -20.57
N THR A 8 -5.09 8.66 -21.00
CA THR A 8 -6.09 7.85 -21.73
C THR A 8 -7.22 7.43 -20.78
N TYR A 9 -8.38 7.08 -21.32
CA TYR A 9 -9.50 6.58 -20.50
C TYR A 9 -9.14 5.31 -19.73
N TYR A 10 -8.25 4.49 -20.29
CA TYR A 10 -7.66 3.34 -19.59
C TYR A 10 -6.80 3.75 -18.40
N GLU A 11 -5.93 4.76 -18.57
CA GLU A 11 -5.12 5.28 -17.45
C GLU A 11 -6.00 5.96 -16.37
N ILE A 12 -7.08 6.62 -16.76
CA ILE A 12 -8.02 7.31 -15.84
C ILE A 12 -8.81 6.31 -14.98
N LEU A 13 -9.32 5.22 -15.57
CA LEU A 13 -10.00 4.15 -14.83
C LEU A 13 -9.03 3.09 -14.29
N ASP A 14 -7.74 3.25 -14.54
CA ASP A 14 -6.69 2.33 -14.14
C ASP A 14 -6.92 0.88 -14.64
N LEU A 15 -7.19 0.79 -15.93
CA LEU A 15 -7.49 -0.43 -16.66
C LEU A 15 -6.47 -0.68 -17.76
N THR A 16 -6.48 -1.90 -18.27
CA THR A 16 -5.77 -2.25 -19.49
C THR A 16 -6.72 -2.14 -20.70
N PRO A 17 -6.22 -1.92 -21.93
CA PRO A 17 -7.07 -1.91 -23.13
C PRO A 17 -7.83 -3.22 -23.37
N ALA A 18 -7.39 -4.32 -22.75
CA ALA A 18 -8.02 -5.63 -22.77
C ALA A 18 -9.11 -5.82 -21.70
N ALA A 19 -9.40 -4.81 -20.86
CA ALA A 19 -10.40 -4.89 -19.81
C ALA A 19 -11.80 -5.19 -20.35
N LYS A 20 -12.54 -6.07 -19.65
CA LYS A 20 -13.89 -6.46 -20.03
C LYS A 20 -14.93 -5.52 -19.41
N PRO A 21 -16.17 -5.47 -19.93
CA PRO A 21 -17.22 -4.63 -19.38
C PRO A 21 -17.48 -4.76 -17.87
N PRO A 22 -17.40 -5.95 -17.22
CA PRO A 22 -17.49 -6.06 -15.77
C PRO A 22 -16.37 -5.32 -15.05
N ASP A 23 -15.13 -5.48 -15.51
CA ASP A 23 -13.94 -4.83 -14.94
C ASP A 23 -14.05 -3.30 -15.04
N ILE A 24 -14.56 -2.80 -16.17
CA ILE A 24 -14.81 -1.38 -16.39
C ILE A 24 -15.84 -0.81 -15.40
N ARG A 25 -16.94 -1.54 -15.15
CA ARG A 25 -17.95 -1.14 -14.15
C ARG A 25 -17.40 -1.14 -12.74
N ASP A 26 -16.64 -2.17 -12.38
CA ASP A 26 -16.05 -2.30 -11.05
C ASP A 26 -14.99 -1.22 -10.78
N ALA A 27 -14.15 -0.91 -11.77
CA ALA A 27 -13.18 0.18 -11.69
C ALA A 27 -13.87 1.54 -11.53
N TYR A 28 -14.91 1.82 -12.33
CA TYR A 28 -15.67 3.06 -12.21
C TYR A 28 -16.34 3.20 -10.83
N ARG A 29 -16.98 2.14 -10.31
CA ARG A 29 -17.57 2.15 -8.96
C ARG A 29 -16.52 2.43 -7.89
N THR A 30 -15.38 1.75 -7.97
CA THR A 30 -14.27 1.92 -7.02
C THR A 30 -13.74 3.35 -7.04
N ALA A 31 -13.57 3.94 -8.23
CA ALA A 31 -13.14 5.33 -8.36
C ALA A 31 -14.19 6.30 -7.79
N LEU A 32 -15.48 6.10 -8.06
CA LEU A 32 -16.53 6.92 -7.45
C LEU A 32 -16.50 6.87 -5.92
N GLU A 33 -16.34 5.69 -5.31
CA GLU A 33 -16.22 5.57 -3.84
C GLU A 33 -15.01 6.35 -3.29
N MET A 34 -13.91 6.43 -4.04
CA MET A 34 -12.71 7.16 -3.65
C MET A 34 -12.84 8.67 -3.79
N TYR A 35 -13.70 9.18 -4.68
CA TYR A 35 -13.79 10.62 -5.00
C TYR A 35 -15.15 11.26 -4.66
N GLN A 36 -16.14 10.51 -4.19
CA GLN A 36 -17.43 11.05 -3.73
C GLN A 36 -17.37 11.62 -2.30
N ASP A 37 -18.34 12.48 -1.99
CA ASP A 37 -18.38 13.45 -0.88
C ASP A 37 -18.29 12.87 0.57
N GLU A 38 -18.20 11.55 0.76
CA GLU A 38 -18.07 10.91 2.08
C GLU A 38 -16.66 10.34 2.35
N SER A 39 -15.76 10.35 1.36
CA SER A 39 -14.38 9.90 1.54
C SER A 39 -13.53 11.01 2.17
N LEU A 40 -13.31 10.93 3.49
CA LEU A 40 -12.43 11.81 4.27
C LEU A 40 -11.02 11.98 3.66
N ALA A 41 -10.57 11.05 2.82
CA ALA A 41 -9.27 11.10 2.16
C ALA A 41 -9.22 12.14 1.02
N SER A 42 -10.30 12.33 0.26
CA SER A 42 -10.29 13.12 -0.99
C SER A 42 -10.23 14.62 -0.72
N TYR A 43 -10.87 15.08 0.37
CA TYR A 43 -10.90 16.48 0.79
C TYR A 43 -9.54 17.05 1.23
N SER A 44 -8.58 16.18 1.58
CA SER A 44 -7.23 16.63 1.97
C SER A 44 -6.28 16.81 0.79
N PHE A 45 -6.60 16.24 -0.38
CA PHE A 45 -5.69 16.20 -1.53
C PHE A 45 -6.17 17.02 -2.73
N PHE A 46 -7.48 17.25 -2.87
CA PHE A 46 -8.06 17.99 -4.00
C PHE A 46 -9.06 19.03 -3.50
N ASP A 47 -9.09 20.19 -4.16
CA ASP A 47 -10.16 21.15 -3.93
C ASP A 47 -11.49 20.68 -4.57
N GLU A 48 -12.57 21.44 -4.34
CA GLU A 48 -13.90 21.06 -4.83
C GLU A 48 -13.98 21.05 -6.37
N ASP A 49 -13.27 21.95 -7.03
CA ASP A 49 -13.32 22.11 -8.49
C ASP A 49 -12.44 21.07 -9.19
N GLU A 50 -11.28 20.75 -8.63
CA GLU A 50 -10.42 19.63 -9.03
C GLU A 50 -11.17 18.31 -8.87
N ARG A 51 -11.88 18.09 -7.76
CA ARG A 51 -12.68 16.88 -7.54
C ARG A 51 -13.79 16.74 -8.57
N LYS A 52 -14.51 17.82 -8.88
CA LYS A 52 -15.52 17.84 -9.95
C LYS A 52 -14.91 17.50 -11.31
N THR A 53 -13.70 18.01 -11.59
CA THR A 53 -12.98 17.72 -12.83
C THR A 53 -12.60 16.24 -12.92
N ILE A 54 -12.12 15.64 -11.82
CA ILE A 54 -11.81 14.22 -11.74
C ILE A 54 -13.07 13.37 -11.98
N LEU A 55 -14.16 13.67 -11.26
CA LEU A 55 -15.43 12.94 -11.40
C LEU A 55 -15.99 13.02 -12.82
N SER A 56 -15.96 14.20 -13.43
CA SER A 56 -16.40 14.39 -14.82
C SER A 56 -15.56 13.57 -15.80
N LYS A 57 -14.24 13.48 -15.58
CA LYS A 57 -13.35 12.66 -16.41
C LYS A 57 -13.53 11.16 -16.21
N LEU A 58 -13.80 10.71 -14.99
CA LEU A 58 -14.13 9.32 -14.70
C LEU A 58 -15.42 8.91 -15.43
N GLU A 59 -16.44 9.77 -15.42
CA GLU A 59 -17.69 9.54 -16.13
C GLU A 59 -17.49 9.50 -17.65
N GLU A 60 -16.74 10.45 -18.21
CA GLU A 60 -16.39 10.48 -19.64
C GLU A 60 -15.68 9.18 -20.07
N ALA A 61 -14.68 8.74 -19.30
CA ALA A 61 -13.94 7.51 -19.54
C ALA A 61 -14.84 6.27 -19.46
N PHE A 62 -15.73 6.20 -18.47
CA PHE A 62 -16.66 5.09 -18.32
C PHE A 62 -17.62 4.99 -19.50
N LEU A 63 -18.23 6.10 -19.91
CA LEU A 63 -19.19 6.13 -21.03
C LEU A 63 -18.52 5.74 -22.35
N ALA A 64 -17.27 6.15 -22.57
CA ALA A 64 -16.51 5.78 -23.76
C ALA A 64 -16.14 4.28 -23.79
N LEU A 65 -15.90 3.65 -22.62
CA LEU A 65 -15.38 2.29 -22.53
C LEU A 65 -16.45 1.22 -22.30
N ILE A 66 -17.61 1.57 -21.73
CA ILE A 66 -18.66 0.60 -21.38
C ILE A 66 -19.39 0.03 -22.60
N ASP A 67 -19.51 0.84 -23.65
CA ASP A 67 -20.11 0.47 -24.92
C ASP A 67 -19.07 -0.12 -25.87
N THR A 68 -19.42 -1.23 -26.54
CA THR A 68 -18.46 -1.99 -27.34
C THR A 68 -18.04 -1.24 -28.61
N ASP A 69 -18.97 -0.53 -29.24
CA ASP A 69 -18.71 0.22 -30.47
C ASP A 69 -17.89 1.48 -30.16
N SER A 70 -18.30 2.23 -29.13
CA SER A 70 -17.60 3.42 -28.66
C SER A 70 -16.17 3.12 -28.19
N LYS A 71 -15.98 1.99 -27.49
CA LYS A 71 -14.65 1.51 -27.08
C LYS A 71 -13.79 1.17 -28.30
N ALA A 72 -14.35 0.50 -29.30
CA ALA A 72 -13.61 0.13 -30.50
C ALA A 72 -13.15 1.36 -31.31
N ASP A 73 -14.00 2.39 -31.43
CA ASP A 73 -13.65 3.65 -32.07
C ASP A 73 -12.53 4.37 -31.32
N TYR A 74 -12.61 4.39 -29.98
CA TYR A 74 -11.56 4.95 -29.13
C TYR A 74 -10.24 4.18 -29.27
N ASP A 75 -10.27 2.85 -29.26
CA ASP A 75 -9.09 2.00 -29.45
C ASP A 75 -8.43 2.25 -30.81
N GLN A 76 -9.22 2.43 -31.87
CA GLN A 76 -8.71 2.78 -33.19
C GLN A 76 -8.02 4.15 -33.21
N ASP A 77 -8.59 5.16 -32.55
CA ASP A 77 -7.97 6.49 -32.44
C ASP A 77 -6.64 6.41 -31.68
N LEU A 78 -6.58 5.67 -30.57
CA LEU A 78 -5.35 5.47 -29.81
C LEU A 78 -4.26 4.77 -30.64
N ILE A 79 -4.62 3.74 -31.42
CA ILE A 79 -3.68 3.06 -32.33
C ILE A 79 -3.18 4.02 -33.41
N ARG A 80 -4.07 4.80 -34.04
CA ARG A 80 -3.69 5.78 -35.07
C ARG A 80 -2.72 6.83 -34.53
N ARG A 81 -2.88 7.23 -33.28
CA ARG A 81 -1.98 8.18 -32.58
C ARG A 81 -0.70 7.52 -32.07
N GLY A 82 -0.57 6.20 -32.18
CA GLY A 82 0.58 5.44 -31.67
C GLY A 82 0.65 5.37 -30.14
N LEU A 83 -0.48 5.54 -29.45
CA LEU A 83 -0.57 5.53 -27.99
C LEU A 83 -0.72 4.11 -27.42
N ILE A 84 -1.28 3.18 -28.20
CA ILE A 84 -1.37 1.75 -27.85
C ILE A 84 -1.03 0.87 -29.05
N ASN A 85 -0.45 -0.31 -28.78
CA ASN A 85 -0.23 -1.34 -29.79
C ASN A 85 -1.46 -2.25 -29.89
N LYS A 86 -1.70 -2.80 -31.08
CA LYS A 86 -2.83 -3.72 -31.31
C LYS A 86 -2.78 -4.96 -30.40
N ASP A 87 -1.58 -5.40 -30.03
CA ASP A 87 -1.36 -6.53 -29.12
C ASP A 87 -1.86 -6.24 -27.69
N ALA A 88 -1.97 -4.95 -27.30
CA ALA A 88 -2.49 -4.56 -25.99
C ALA A 88 -4.01 -4.79 -25.85
N LEU A 89 -4.70 -5.08 -26.95
CA LEU A 89 -6.12 -5.43 -26.97
C LEU A 89 -6.35 -6.94 -26.76
N ASP A 90 -5.29 -7.75 -26.71
CA ASP A 90 -5.39 -9.20 -26.53
C ASP A 90 -5.71 -9.56 -25.06
N PRO A 91 -6.88 -10.16 -24.76
CA PRO A 91 -7.26 -10.58 -23.41
C PRO A 91 -6.41 -11.74 -22.87
N THR A 92 -5.64 -12.41 -23.72
CA THR A 92 -4.80 -13.57 -23.37
C THR A 92 -3.34 -13.21 -23.11
N ALA A 93 -2.93 -11.98 -23.44
CA ALA A 93 -1.61 -11.47 -23.11
C ALA A 93 -1.52 -11.29 -21.59
N GLN A 94 -0.75 -12.16 -20.93
CA GLN A 94 -0.46 -12.05 -19.50
C GLN A 94 0.29 -10.75 -19.23
N HIS A 95 -0.43 -9.71 -18.83
CA HIS A 95 0.16 -8.48 -18.36
C HIS A 95 -0.37 -8.20 -16.96
N GLU A 96 0.54 -8.23 -15.97
CA GLU A 96 0.25 -7.72 -14.63
C GLU A 96 -0.37 -6.32 -14.81
N PRO A 97 -1.51 -6.03 -14.16
CA PRO A 97 -2.17 -4.74 -14.28
C PRO A 97 -1.14 -3.63 -14.05
N ILE A 98 -1.15 -2.65 -14.95
CA ILE A 98 -0.24 -1.50 -14.93
C ILE A 98 -0.32 -0.83 -13.56
N LEU A 99 -1.47 -0.83 -12.87
CA LEU A 99 -1.57 -0.37 -11.49
C LEU A 99 -0.60 -1.07 -10.55
N ILE A 100 -0.47 -2.40 -10.60
CA ILE A 100 0.44 -3.09 -9.71
C ILE A 100 1.88 -2.73 -10.04
N ASP A 101 2.26 -2.59 -11.32
CA ASP A 101 3.62 -2.24 -11.70
C ASP A 101 3.93 -0.74 -11.51
N VAL A 102 2.96 0.14 -11.72
CA VAL A 102 3.03 1.59 -11.43
C VAL A 102 3.00 1.83 -9.93
N LEU A 103 2.22 1.10 -9.12
CA LEU A 103 2.26 1.16 -7.66
C LEU A 103 3.57 0.57 -7.13
N LYS A 104 4.08 -0.53 -7.71
CA LYS A 104 5.40 -1.10 -7.37
C LYS A 104 6.53 -0.11 -7.74
N ARG A 105 6.43 0.58 -8.89
CA ARG A 105 7.39 1.60 -9.35
C ARG A 105 7.26 2.91 -8.60
N PHE A 106 6.05 3.40 -8.31
CA PHE A 106 5.80 4.52 -7.40
C PHE A 106 6.37 4.21 -6.01
N ARG A 107 6.18 3.01 -5.47
CA ARG A 107 6.78 2.60 -4.19
C ARG A 107 8.32 2.60 -4.24
N ARG A 108 8.94 2.45 -5.43
CA ARG A 108 10.39 2.46 -5.64
C ARG A 108 10.97 3.84 -5.95
N GLU A 109 10.34 4.62 -6.83
CA GLU A 109 10.78 5.92 -7.35
C GLU A 109 10.23 7.09 -6.51
N ASN A 110 8.98 7.01 -6.07
CA ASN A 110 8.43 7.84 -5.00
C ASN A 110 8.68 7.16 -3.65
N ARG A 111 9.97 7.00 -3.31
CA ARG A 111 10.37 7.26 -1.94
C ARG A 111 10.17 8.75 -1.69
N VAL A 112 8.91 9.16 -1.55
CA VAL A 112 8.60 10.29 -0.68
C VAL A 112 9.37 9.96 0.60
N PRO A 113 10.24 10.83 1.12
CA PRO A 113 10.71 10.65 2.47
C PRO A 113 9.41 10.49 3.25
N VAL A 114 9.12 9.28 3.76
CA VAL A 114 7.95 9.05 4.60
C VAL A 114 8.02 10.21 5.55
N ILE A 115 7.09 11.15 5.39
CA ILE A 115 7.07 12.32 6.23
C ILE A 115 7.04 11.69 7.60
N ARG A 116 8.01 12.06 8.42
CA ARG A 116 8.10 11.67 9.82
C ARG A 116 6.87 12.18 10.61
N SER A 117 5.72 12.39 9.97
CA SER A 117 4.40 12.22 10.54
C SER A 117 4.22 10.74 10.85
N LYS A 118 4.97 10.30 11.87
CA LYS A 118 4.46 9.37 12.86
C LYS A 118 2.95 9.58 12.93
N ASN A 119 2.17 8.55 12.67
CA ASN A 119 0.80 8.55 13.16
C ASN A 119 0.93 8.63 14.69
N LEU A 120 0.93 9.85 15.24
CA LEU A 120 1.23 10.10 16.66
C LEU A 120 0.25 9.29 17.50
N LYS A 121 -1.00 9.17 17.06
CA LYS A 121 -2.01 8.31 17.70
C LYS A 121 -1.62 6.83 17.69
N SER A 122 -1.18 6.28 16.56
CA SER A 122 -0.73 4.87 16.53
C SER A 122 0.50 4.62 17.41
N ARG A 123 1.41 5.59 17.52
CA ARG A 123 2.59 5.48 18.41
C ARG A 123 2.24 5.66 19.87
N GLU A 124 1.36 6.62 20.21
CA GLU A 124 0.84 6.81 21.56
C GLU A 124 0.11 5.54 22.04
N MET A 125 -0.73 4.95 21.17
CA MET A 125 -1.37 3.67 21.43
C MET A 125 -0.36 2.53 21.57
N ALA A 126 0.67 2.44 20.71
CA ALA A 126 1.72 1.43 20.83
C ALA A 126 2.47 1.55 22.16
N ASP A 127 2.89 2.77 22.50
CA ASP A 127 3.64 3.08 23.71
C ASP A 127 2.77 2.77 24.95
N GLU A 128 1.45 3.02 24.92
CA GLU A 128 0.50 2.61 25.97
C GLU A 128 0.43 1.08 26.13
N HIS A 129 0.23 0.33 25.03
CA HIS A 129 0.18 -1.13 25.09
C HIS A 129 1.51 -1.76 25.50
N LEU A 130 2.64 -1.17 25.08
CA LEU A 130 3.97 -1.57 25.52
C LEU A 130 4.16 -1.31 27.01
N ASN A 131 3.80 -0.13 27.51
CA ASN A 131 3.93 0.17 28.94
C ASN A 131 3.16 -0.84 29.80
N ASN A 132 2.00 -1.32 29.33
CA ASN A 132 1.27 -2.41 29.98
C ASN A 132 2.07 -3.72 30.04
N LEU A 133 2.90 -4.04 29.04
CA LEU A 133 3.78 -5.22 29.05
C LEU A 133 4.92 -5.12 30.07
N LEU A 134 5.38 -3.94 30.47
CA LEU A 134 6.41 -3.83 31.52
C LEU A 134 5.94 -4.34 32.88
N ASN A 135 4.62 -4.42 33.09
CA ASN A 135 4.02 -4.99 34.29
C ASN A 135 4.03 -6.53 34.28
N HIS A 136 4.34 -7.17 33.16
CA HIS A 136 4.47 -8.63 33.05
C HIS A 136 5.93 -9.06 33.23
N ASP A 137 6.18 -10.14 33.97
CA ASP A 137 7.54 -10.68 34.20
C ASP A 137 8.27 -11.06 32.90
N VAL A 138 7.52 -11.37 31.84
CA VAL A 138 8.04 -11.97 30.61
C VAL A 138 7.38 -11.34 29.39
N ILE A 139 8.17 -11.01 28.36
CA ILE A 139 7.70 -10.50 27.06
C ILE A 139 8.02 -11.53 25.98
N THR A 140 7.01 -12.00 25.26
CA THR A 140 7.13 -12.99 24.19
C THR A 140 6.93 -12.36 22.81
N GLY A 141 7.31 -13.08 21.74
CA GLY A 141 7.05 -12.65 20.36
C GLY A 141 5.56 -12.48 20.09
N ALA A 142 4.73 -13.33 20.71
CA ALA A 142 3.27 -13.27 20.59
C ALA A 142 2.70 -11.98 21.19
N ASP A 143 3.32 -11.44 22.25
CA ASP A 143 2.90 -10.17 22.86
C ASP A 143 3.24 -8.99 21.93
N LEU A 144 4.44 -9.02 21.34
CA LEU A 144 4.86 -8.03 20.36
C LEU A 144 3.98 -8.05 19.09
N ARG A 145 3.53 -9.23 18.67
CA ARG A 145 2.58 -9.41 17.57
C ARG A 145 1.22 -8.80 17.88
N LYS A 146 0.68 -9.03 19.08
CA LYS A 146 -0.60 -8.45 19.52
C LYS A 146 -0.56 -6.93 19.46
N ILE A 147 0.51 -6.33 19.96
CA ILE A 147 0.69 -4.86 19.93
C ILE A 147 0.69 -4.37 18.49
N ARG A 148 1.50 -4.98 17.63
CA ARG A 148 1.58 -4.58 16.22
C ARG A 148 0.22 -4.64 15.52
N ILE A 149 -0.55 -5.70 15.74
CA ILE A 149 -1.89 -5.85 15.17
C ILE A 149 -2.84 -4.79 15.72
N ASN A 150 -2.80 -4.48 17.02
CA ASN A 150 -3.64 -3.46 17.64
C ASN A 150 -3.37 -2.04 17.10
N VAL A 151 -2.13 -1.77 16.67
CA VAL A 151 -1.78 -0.50 16.00
C VAL A 151 -1.87 -0.57 14.48
N ASN A 152 -2.40 -1.67 13.96
CA ASN A 152 -2.72 -1.92 12.56
C ASN A 152 -1.52 -1.79 11.59
N ILE A 153 -0.35 -2.28 12.01
CA ILE A 153 0.87 -2.29 11.19
C ILE A 153 1.14 -3.69 10.63
N SER A 154 1.38 -3.80 9.33
CA SER A 154 1.70 -5.09 8.70
C SER A 154 3.20 -5.41 8.76
N LEU A 155 3.55 -6.71 8.68
CA LEU A 155 4.95 -7.11 8.59
C LEU A 155 5.62 -6.61 7.30
N ASP A 156 4.86 -6.48 6.21
CA ASP A 156 5.35 -5.90 4.95
C ASP A 156 5.76 -4.44 5.13
N GLN A 157 4.99 -3.65 5.88
CA GLN A 157 5.34 -2.26 6.19
C GLN A 157 6.64 -2.18 6.99
N ILE A 158 6.80 -3.02 8.01
CA ILE A 158 8.03 -3.07 8.83
C ILE A 158 9.22 -3.54 7.97
N SER A 159 9.02 -4.53 7.11
CA SER A 159 10.04 -5.01 6.16
C SER A 159 10.46 -3.90 5.18
N ASP A 160 9.50 -3.14 4.67
CA ASP A 160 9.76 -2.02 3.76
C ASP A 160 10.55 -0.88 4.46
N GLU A 161 10.28 -0.60 5.73
CA GLU A 161 10.99 0.41 6.53
C GLU A 161 12.40 -0.05 6.94
N THR A 162 12.49 -1.24 7.52
CA THR A 162 13.71 -1.73 8.19
C THR A 162 14.65 -2.51 7.27
N LYS A 163 14.16 -2.97 6.11
CA LYS A 163 14.84 -3.89 5.18
C LYS A 163 15.13 -5.27 5.77
N ILE A 164 14.45 -5.61 6.87
CA ILE A 164 14.46 -6.95 7.44
C ILE A 164 13.40 -7.78 6.72
N ARG A 165 13.78 -8.97 6.21
CA ARG A 165 12.83 -9.86 5.53
C ARG A 165 11.67 -10.22 6.46
N THR A 166 10.45 -10.24 5.92
CA THR A 166 9.23 -10.65 6.65
C THR A 166 9.39 -11.98 7.37
N THR A 167 10.06 -12.96 6.75
CA THR A 167 10.37 -14.26 7.35
C THR A 167 11.13 -14.16 8.69
N TYR A 168 11.98 -13.15 8.86
CA TYR A 168 12.70 -12.93 10.12
C TYR A 168 11.87 -12.16 11.15
N LEU A 169 10.97 -11.29 10.70
CA LEU A 169 10.02 -10.62 11.59
C LEU A 169 8.99 -11.61 12.14
N GLU A 170 8.49 -12.52 11.29
CA GLU A 170 7.65 -13.65 11.70
C GLU A 170 8.37 -14.55 12.71
N ALA A 171 9.65 -14.84 12.47
CA ALA A 171 10.46 -15.63 13.40
C ALA A 171 10.57 -14.96 14.77
N ILE A 172 10.67 -13.62 14.84
CA ILE A 172 10.65 -12.87 16.11
C ILE A 172 9.28 -12.99 16.78
N GLU A 173 8.18 -12.82 16.03
CA GLU A 173 6.82 -12.95 16.59
C GLU A 173 6.49 -14.36 17.09
N ASN A 174 7.14 -15.38 16.53
CA ASN A 174 6.95 -16.78 16.90
C ASN A 174 8.03 -17.31 17.86
N ASP A 175 8.96 -16.48 18.33
CA ASP A 175 10.12 -16.88 19.14
C ASP A 175 11.00 -17.98 18.48
N GLU A 176 11.04 -18.04 17.15
CA GLU A 176 11.77 -19.04 16.35
C GLU A 176 13.21 -18.57 16.03
N PHE A 177 14.01 -18.36 17.07
CA PHE A 177 15.35 -17.75 16.96
C PHE A 177 16.32 -18.51 16.05
N ASP A 178 16.16 -19.82 15.91
CA ASP A 178 17.01 -20.65 15.07
C ASP A 178 16.85 -20.36 13.57
N LYS A 179 15.76 -19.68 13.16
CA LYS A 179 15.53 -19.24 11.77
C LYS A 179 16.23 -17.92 11.45
N LEU A 180 16.81 -17.24 12.44
CA LEU A 180 17.51 -15.97 12.23
C LEU A 180 18.92 -16.22 11.68
N PRO A 181 19.48 -15.30 10.86
CA PRO A 181 20.80 -15.47 10.26
C PRO A 181 21.93 -15.62 11.28
N SER A 182 21.78 -14.99 12.46
CA SER A 182 22.60 -15.25 13.64
C SER A 182 21.91 -14.71 14.90
N ARG A 183 22.27 -15.23 16.07
CA ARG A 183 21.79 -14.71 17.37
C ARG A 183 22.14 -13.23 17.59
N PHE A 184 23.25 -12.75 17.02
CA PHE A 184 23.65 -11.34 17.08
C PHE A 184 22.69 -10.42 16.31
N HIS A 185 22.01 -10.92 15.28
CA HIS A 185 21.02 -10.14 14.53
C HIS A 185 19.70 -9.97 15.29
N LEU A 186 19.34 -10.86 16.21
CA LEU A 186 18.08 -10.78 16.96
C LEU A 186 17.94 -9.43 17.65
N LYS A 187 18.94 -9.00 18.41
CA LYS A 187 18.91 -7.71 19.14
C LYS A 187 18.71 -6.52 18.21
N SER A 188 19.39 -6.52 17.06
CA SER A 188 19.29 -5.44 16.08
C SER A 188 17.94 -5.45 15.36
N PHE A 189 17.44 -6.63 14.97
CA PHE A 189 16.16 -6.79 14.29
C PHE A 189 14.99 -6.48 15.20
N LEU A 190 15.03 -6.96 16.45
CA LEU A 190 14.01 -6.68 17.46
C LEU A 190 13.93 -5.18 17.77
N ARG A 191 15.08 -4.51 17.90
CA ARG A 191 15.12 -3.05 18.09
C ARG A 191 14.50 -2.31 16.90
N ALA A 192 14.86 -2.71 15.67
CA ALA A 192 14.31 -2.10 14.46
C ALA A 192 12.80 -2.34 14.33
N TYR A 193 12.33 -3.56 14.64
CA TYR A 193 10.93 -3.94 14.66
C TYR A 193 10.11 -3.11 15.66
N LEU A 194 10.58 -2.94 16.90
CA LEU A 194 9.86 -2.13 17.88
C LEU A 194 9.86 -0.64 17.50
N LYS A 195 10.96 -0.12 16.94
CA LYS A 195 11.06 1.30 16.55
C LYS A 195 10.11 1.71 15.42
N SER A 196 9.63 0.76 14.61
CA SER A 196 8.67 1.06 13.55
C SER A 196 7.31 1.51 14.10
N PHE A 197 7.00 1.19 15.36
CA PHE A 197 5.72 1.59 15.98
C PHE A 197 5.82 2.18 17.39
N ALA A 198 7.00 2.20 18.03
CA ALA A 198 7.18 2.70 19.39
C ALA A 198 8.40 3.63 19.54
N SER A 199 8.43 4.38 20.64
CA SER A 199 9.41 5.46 20.87
C SER A 199 10.58 5.05 21.75
N ASP A 200 10.31 4.61 22.97
CA ASP A 200 11.33 4.07 23.88
C ASP A 200 11.21 2.54 23.87
N VAL A 201 12.20 1.86 23.30
CA VAL A 201 12.09 0.42 22.99
C VAL A 201 13.08 -0.43 23.80
N GLU A 202 14.09 0.20 24.37
CA GLU A 202 15.21 -0.43 25.05
C GLU A 202 14.79 -1.36 26.20
N PRO A 203 13.85 -0.96 27.10
CA PRO A 203 13.39 -1.85 28.18
C PRO A 203 12.76 -3.16 27.68
N TYR A 204 12.07 -3.09 26.54
CA TYR A 204 11.38 -4.21 25.92
C TYR A 204 12.35 -5.15 25.21
N VAL A 205 13.33 -4.59 24.51
CA VAL A 205 14.42 -5.34 23.89
C VAL A 205 15.16 -6.15 24.96
N GLU A 206 15.54 -5.51 26.07
CA GLU A 206 16.26 -6.18 27.15
C GLU A 206 15.44 -7.29 27.81
N ARG A 207 14.17 -7.02 28.14
CA ARG A 207 13.29 -8.01 28.78
C ARG A 207 13.00 -9.20 27.87
N TYR A 208 12.83 -8.97 26.58
CA TYR A 208 12.67 -10.04 25.59
C TYR A 208 13.93 -10.90 25.48
N LEU A 209 15.11 -10.27 25.39
CA LEU A 209 16.38 -10.98 25.21
C LEU A 209 16.78 -11.83 26.42
N LYS A 210 16.35 -11.48 27.65
CA LYS A 210 16.56 -12.32 28.85
C LYS A 210 16.01 -13.75 28.72
N ARG A 211 15.07 -14.01 27.79
CA ARG A 211 14.53 -15.35 27.51
C ARG A 211 15.42 -16.17 26.56
N VAL A 212 16.36 -15.52 25.88
CA VAL A 212 17.15 -16.09 24.78
C VAL A 212 18.62 -16.28 25.18
N GLU A 213 19.05 -15.57 26.24
CA GLU A 213 20.34 -15.74 26.92
C GLU A 213 20.43 -17.04 27.73
#